data_AF-A0A7W5H3Y6-F1
#
_entry.id   AF-A0A7W5H3Y6-F1
#
_cell.length_a   1.000
_cell.length_b   1.000
_cell.length_c   1.000
_cell.angle_alpha   90.00
_cell.angle_beta   90.00
_cell.angle_gamma   90.00
#
_symmetry.space_group_name_H-M   'P 1'
#
loop_
_entity.id
_entity.type
_entity.pdbx_description
1 polymer ?
#
loop_
_entity_poly.entity_id
_entity_poly.type
_entity_poly.pdbx_seq_one_letter_code
_entity_poly.pdbx_strand_id
1 'polypeptide(L)'
;MLVFARLLFAVLIAVAPGIASGQEFDVIRTWSDLTGKYSVDASLSTHDEKTASLRKADGKTIQIPRHRLSKTDAEFLVAIDAIRETDAQASLIEPHMSQVATKTGATIEIINALRTEFPNAVGGNFLGGVLHAISGNSRSSLIQSQRCFDDAIEILELIERHFPGLHRNTLAATYSNRAVLAVRQGSVVGATNFLGKGAEATSGEIPFSLYHNASLILNSKLELGSNRSRLASVLAKGRPEGSEQVANYLMYTLDHDPFHSIVSPGEAQPESAVPADAGPPGKFLTGYGSGFLIADDLVLTNRHVTEDADSFCIKNDAGVSIIARADKISTVEDIDLAILKLEQHAKSKPLHIRPNVPSIGESFVVLGYPIPQVFEASITASRGIVSKLVTGNLQLLHDASTDPGNSGGPCIDTRGNVIGVHFAGSAVSKNNRNYAVSPEGIRMFLTGVPGFTATESASVSGDFSSVVAHCSDSVYMIECYSNERPTATSSPSESTTSNAMYKYALIPDMTCFVCSGKGNVDCARCTNGFVSVKKTTQVGVNKLTGTPLFAPKTFKEKCPRCNRGGLITCPACKGSGRSN
;
A
#
# COMPACT_ATOMS: atom_id res chain seq x y z
N MET A 1 4.49 8.12 9.24
CA MET A 1 5.53 9.06 8.77
C MET A 1 6.80 9.08 9.65
N LEU A 2 6.73 8.92 10.98
CA LEU A 2 7.92 8.52 11.78
C LEU A 2 8.55 7.21 11.25
N VAL A 3 7.70 6.34 10.71
CA VAL A 3 8.02 5.13 9.95
C VAL A 3 8.80 5.49 8.67
N PHE A 4 8.32 6.43 7.85
CA PHE A 4 9.00 6.93 6.64
C PHE A 4 10.42 7.44 6.95
N ALA A 5 10.56 8.08 8.10
CA ALA A 5 11.83 8.61 8.54
C ALA A 5 12.84 7.52 8.97
N ARG A 6 12.38 6.56 9.77
CA ARG A 6 13.20 5.40 10.14
C ARG A 6 13.42 4.41 9.00
N LEU A 7 12.55 4.40 7.99
CA LEU A 7 12.64 3.60 6.76
C LEU A 7 13.74 4.11 5.84
N LEU A 8 13.83 5.43 5.67
CA LEU A 8 14.92 6.07 4.96
C LEU A 8 16.24 5.70 5.64
N PHE A 9 16.30 5.83 6.97
CA PHE A 9 17.43 5.40 7.79
C PHE A 9 17.74 3.89 7.67
N ALA A 10 16.74 3.00 7.69
CA ALA A 10 16.95 1.54 7.62
C ALA A 10 17.37 1.06 6.22
N VAL A 11 16.78 1.61 5.14
CA VAL A 11 17.17 1.33 3.74
C VAL A 11 18.59 1.86 3.46
N LEU A 12 18.98 2.95 4.12
CA LEU A 12 20.26 3.62 3.92
C LEU A 12 21.41 3.10 4.81
N ILE A 13 21.13 2.45 5.95
CA ILE A 13 22.16 2.02 6.93
C ILE A 13 22.63 0.58 6.77
N ALA A 14 22.10 -0.17 5.81
CA ALA A 14 22.69 -1.45 5.44
C ALA A 14 24.04 -1.31 4.69
N VAL A 15 24.76 -0.21 4.86
CA VAL A 15 26.16 -0.11 4.47
C VAL A 15 26.98 -0.68 5.63
N ALA A 16 27.78 -1.71 5.35
CA ALA A 16 28.71 -2.25 6.34
C ALA A 16 29.58 -1.11 6.90
N PRO A 17 29.68 -0.93 8.23
CA PRO A 17 30.44 0.16 8.86
C PRO A 17 31.89 0.29 8.37
N GLY A 18 32.47 -0.80 7.83
CA GLY A 18 33.82 -0.84 7.27
C GLY A 18 33.99 -0.25 5.87
N ILE A 19 32.93 -0.18 5.05
CA ILE A 19 33.01 0.31 3.67
C ILE A 19 32.94 1.85 3.65
N ALA A 20 32.02 2.42 4.43
CA ALA A 20 31.88 3.87 4.62
C ALA A 20 33.08 4.48 5.36
N SER A 21 33.66 3.77 6.33
CA SER A 21 34.87 4.19 7.06
C SER A 21 36.18 3.93 6.31
N GLY A 22 36.12 3.34 5.12
CA GLY A 22 37.27 3.03 4.28
C GLY A 22 38.18 1.91 4.76
N GLN A 23 37.76 1.12 5.75
CA GLN A 23 38.51 -0.02 6.29
C GLN A 23 38.51 -1.25 5.37
N GLU A 24 37.56 -1.37 4.42
CA GLU A 24 37.50 -2.49 3.47
C GLU A 24 38.39 -2.32 2.23
N PHE A 25 39.00 -1.14 2.04
CA PHE A 25 39.87 -0.86 0.89
C PHE A 25 41.26 -1.51 0.99
N ASP A 26 41.61 -2.09 2.13
CA ASP A 26 42.89 -2.78 2.33
C ASP A 26 42.91 -4.25 1.88
N VAL A 27 41.83 -4.72 1.25
CA VAL A 27 41.75 -6.06 0.68
C VAL A 27 42.54 -6.11 -0.63
N ILE A 28 43.57 -6.97 -0.67
CA ILE A 28 44.35 -7.22 -1.88
C ILE A 28 43.49 -8.01 -2.86
N ARG A 29 43.39 -7.51 -4.09
CA ARG A 29 42.74 -8.20 -5.22
C ARG A 29 43.55 -8.06 -6.49
N THR A 30 43.30 -8.93 -7.47
CA THR A 30 43.91 -8.85 -8.80
C THR A 30 43.16 -7.84 -9.65
N TRP A 31 43.87 -6.82 -10.12
CA TRP A 31 43.40 -5.82 -11.09
C TRP A 31 43.98 -6.14 -12.45
N SER A 32 43.19 -6.01 -13.51
CA SER A 32 43.60 -6.28 -14.88
C SER A 32 43.34 -5.09 -15.79
N ASP A 33 44.06 -5.01 -16.91
CA ASP A 33 43.81 -4.03 -17.96
C ASP A 33 42.66 -4.47 -18.89
N LEU A 34 42.21 -3.57 -19.77
CA LEU A 34 41.18 -3.84 -20.78
C LEU A 34 41.48 -5.06 -21.66
N THR A 35 42.75 -5.35 -21.91
CA THR A 35 43.14 -6.48 -22.77
C THR A 35 43.23 -7.81 -22.00
N GLY A 36 43.20 -7.77 -20.66
CA GLY A 36 43.44 -8.92 -19.79
C GLY A 36 44.88 -9.45 -19.84
N LYS A 37 45.79 -8.75 -20.52
CA LYS A 37 47.19 -9.16 -20.70
C LYS A 37 48.05 -8.80 -19.51
N TYR A 38 47.71 -7.71 -18.82
CA TYR A 38 48.47 -7.21 -17.68
C TYR A 38 47.59 -7.23 -16.45
N SER A 39 48.11 -7.79 -15.36
CA SER A 39 47.44 -7.79 -14.07
C SER A 39 48.39 -7.46 -12.91
N VAL A 40 47.81 -7.04 -11.80
CA VAL A 40 48.53 -6.65 -10.59
C VAL A 40 47.70 -6.94 -9.35
N ASP A 41 48.30 -7.59 -8.36
CA ASP A 41 47.70 -7.77 -7.04
C ASP A 41 47.98 -6.54 -6.18
N ALA A 42 46.91 -5.84 -5.80
CA ALA A 42 46.99 -4.61 -5.03
C ALA A 42 45.67 -4.34 -4.29
N SER A 43 45.76 -3.58 -3.19
CA SER A 43 44.61 -3.01 -2.51
C SER A 43 44.27 -1.63 -3.10
N LEU A 44 42.99 -1.24 -3.06
CA LEU A 44 42.58 0.06 -3.56
C LEU A 44 42.96 1.12 -2.53
N SER A 45 43.70 2.17 -2.90
CA SER A 45 43.99 3.27 -1.97
C SER A 45 42.98 4.40 -2.10
N THR A 46 42.84 4.93 -3.31
CA THR A 46 41.90 6.01 -3.65
C THR A 46 41.51 5.89 -5.12
N HIS A 47 40.40 6.51 -5.50
CA HIS A 47 40.03 6.65 -6.90
C HIS A 47 39.18 7.91 -7.10
N ASP A 48 39.17 8.40 -8.33
CA ASP A 48 38.33 9.50 -8.81
C ASP A 48 37.70 9.11 -10.17
N GLU A 49 37.11 10.05 -10.90
CA GLU A 49 36.49 9.78 -12.20
C GLU A 49 37.50 9.35 -13.29
N LYS A 50 38.79 9.66 -13.13
CA LYS A 50 39.82 9.48 -14.16
C LYS A 50 40.80 8.37 -13.83
N THR A 51 41.11 8.15 -12.56
CA THR A 51 42.21 7.31 -12.11
C THR A 51 41.86 6.49 -10.86
N ALA A 52 42.51 5.33 -10.73
CA ALA A 52 42.53 4.51 -9.53
C ALA A 52 43.97 4.36 -9.04
N SER A 53 44.20 4.69 -7.77
CA SER A 53 45.48 4.51 -7.08
C SER A 53 45.46 3.18 -6.34
N LEU A 54 46.33 2.24 -6.73
CA LEU A 54 46.42 0.90 -6.18
C LEU A 54 47.72 0.74 -5.38
N ARG A 55 47.64 0.18 -4.18
CA ARG A 55 48.79 -0.11 -3.32
C ARG A 55 49.15 -1.59 -3.37
N LYS A 56 50.34 -1.89 -3.86
CA LYS A 56 50.91 -3.25 -3.90
C LYS A 56 51.31 -3.71 -2.50
N ALA A 57 51.51 -5.02 -2.33
CA ALA A 57 51.99 -5.62 -1.08
C ALA A 57 53.36 -5.09 -0.62
N ASP A 58 54.21 -4.61 -1.55
CA ASP A 58 55.50 -3.98 -1.24
C ASP A 58 55.38 -2.50 -0.80
N GLY A 59 54.15 -2.00 -0.63
CA GLY A 59 53.84 -0.64 -0.23
C GLY A 59 53.88 0.39 -1.36
N LYS A 60 54.31 0.02 -2.58
CA LYS A 60 54.33 0.95 -3.72
C LYS A 60 52.92 1.21 -4.23
N THR A 61 52.64 2.47 -4.53
CA THR A 61 51.38 2.88 -5.15
C THR A 61 51.56 3.08 -6.65
N ILE A 62 50.61 2.57 -7.44
CA ILE A 62 50.53 2.79 -8.88
C ILE A 62 49.21 3.49 -9.22
N GLN A 63 49.24 4.40 -10.19
CA GLN A 63 48.03 5.04 -10.70
C GLN A 63 47.68 4.48 -12.07
N ILE A 64 46.43 4.05 -12.21
CA ILE A 64 45.90 3.48 -13.44
C ILE A 64 44.73 4.33 -13.92
N PRO A 65 44.72 4.81 -15.18
CA PRO A 65 43.54 5.46 -15.74
C PRO A 65 42.34 4.51 -15.76
N ARG A 66 41.17 4.95 -15.27
CA ARG A 66 39.95 4.11 -15.17
C ARG A 66 39.55 3.50 -16.51
N HIS A 67 39.67 4.26 -17.60
CA HIS A 67 39.38 3.77 -18.95
C HIS A 67 40.32 2.66 -19.44
N ARG A 68 41.40 2.33 -18.71
CA ARG A 68 42.30 1.22 -19.04
C ARG A 68 42.08 -0.02 -18.17
N LEU A 69 41.27 0.09 -17.13
CA LEU A 69 40.91 -1.06 -16.29
C LEU A 69 40.03 -2.03 -17.07
N SER A 70 40.12 -3.30 -16.71
CA SER A 70 39.18 -4.32 -17.19
C SER A 70 37.74 -3.90 -16.88
N LYS A 71 36.77 -4.41 -17.66
CA LYS A 71 35.35 -4.12 -17.42
C LYS A 71 34.94 -4.43 -15.98
N THR A 72 35.36 -5.59 -15.45
CA THR A 72 35.06 -6.03 -14.09
C THR A 72 35.65 -5.09 -13.03
N ASP A 73 36.86 -4.57 -13.25
CA ASP A 73 37.51 -3.64 -12.31
C ASP A 73 36.92 -2.23 -12.37
N ALA A 74 36.50 -1.81 -13.56
CA ALA A 74 35.77 -0.56 -13.73
C ALA A 74 34.40 -0.64 -13.03
N GLU A 75 33.66 -1.74 -13.21
CA GLU A 75 32.39 -2.02 -12.53
C GLU A 75 32.54 -2.06 -11.01
N PHE A 76 33.63 -2.67 -10.49
CA PHE A 76 33.95 -2.66 -9.06
C PHE A 76 34.07 -1.24 -8.48
N LEU A 77 34.73 -0.33 -9.21
CA LEU A 77 34.83 1.08 -8.78
C LEU A 77 33.48 1.80 -8.82
N VAL A 78 32.64 1.51 -9.82
CA VAL A 78 31.27 2.06 -9.89
C VAL A 78 30.42 1.55 -8.72
N ALA A 79 30.56 0.28 -8.33
CA ALA A 79 29.88 -0.26 -7.15
C ALA A 79 30.29 0.49 -5.86
N ILE A 80 31.58 0.79 -5.70
CA ILE A 80 32.07 1.60 -4.58
C ILE A 80 31.50 3.02 -4.62
N ASP A 81 31.49 3.65 -5.79
CA ASP A 81 30.93 4.99 -5.98
C ASP A 81 29.45 5.01 -5.54
N ALA A 82 28.64 4.03 -5.96
CA ALA A 82 27.24 3.92 -5.57
C ALA A 82 27.03 3.71 -4.06
N ILE A 83 27.90 2.92 -3.40
CA ILE A 83 27.84 2.73 -1.94
C ILE A 83 28.15 4.05 -1.22
N ARG A 84 29.18 4.78 -1.64
CA ARG A 84 29.54 6.09 -1.06
C ARG A 84 28.44 7.12 -1.28
N GLU A 85 27.85 7.13 -2.46
CA GLU A 85 26.76 8.03 -2.81
C GLU A 85 25.51 7.73 -1.97
N THR A 86 25.23 6.45 -1.71
CA THR A 86 24.16 6.01 -0.80
C THR A 86 24.41 6.48 0.63
N ASP A 87 25.64 6.37 1.13
CA ASP A 87 26.02 6.83 2.48
C ASP A 87 25.96 8.37 2.62
N ALA A 88 26.40 9.10 1.60
CA ALA A 88 26.30 10.55 1.54
C ALA A 88 24.85 11.01 1.53
N GLN A 89 24.00 10.36 0.72
CA GLN A 89 22.56 10.61 0.71
C GLN A 89 21.93 10.36 2.09
N ALA A 90 22.33 9.28 2.77
CA ALA A 90 21.87 8.96 4.14
C ALA A 90 22.20 10.08 5.13
N SER A 91 23.47 10.46 5.14
CA SER A 91 24.02 11.48 6.04
C SER A 91 23.38 12.85 5.82
N LEU A 92 23.04 13.19 4.57
CA LEU A 92 22.36 14.44 4.24
C LEU A 92 20.95 14.51 4.84
N ILE A 93 20.20 13.41 4.81
CA ILE A 93 18.77 13.45 5.17
C ILE A 93 18.57 13.17 6.67
N GLU A 94 19.49 12.43 7.32
CA GLU A 94 19.42 12.05 8.74
C GLU A 94 19.04 13.21 9.70
N PRO A 95 19.63 14.43 9.61
CA PRO A 95 19.28 15.52 10.51
C PRO A 95 17.87 16.08 10.28
N HIS A 96 17.34 15.94 9.07
CA HIS A 96 16.08 16.53 8.63
C HIS A 96 14.90 15.56 8.70
N MET A 97 15.15 14.30 9.09
CA MET A 97 14.16 13.23 9.07
C MET A 97 12.86 13.55 9.82
N SER A 98 12.95 14.27 10.95
CA SER A 98 11.79 14.68 11.75
C SER A 98 10.90 15.70 11.02
N GLN A 99 11.50 16.58 10.22
CA GLN A 99 10.80 17.60 9.43
C GLN A 99 10.15 16.99 8.20
N VAL A 100 10.88 16.10 7.49
CA VAL A 100 10.36 15.32 6.36
C VAL A 100 9.13 14.50 6.77
N ALA A 101 9.09 14.00 8.01
CA ALA A 101 7.97 13.23 8.55
C ALA A 101 6.69 14.07 8.83
N THR A 102 6.74 15.40 8.77
CA THR A 102 5.62 16.29 9.15
C THR A 102 4.99 17.04 7.99
N LYS A 103 5.65 17.12 6.82
CA LYS A 103 5.15 17.82 5.62
C LYS A 103 4.86 16.83 4.49
N THR A 104 3.59 16.49 4.30
CA THR A 104 3.15 15.39 3.42
C THR A 104 3.28 15.69 1.91
N GLY A 105 3.22 16.97 1.51
CA GLY A 105 3.40 17.37 0.10
C GLY A 105 4.86 17.43 -0.36
N ALA A 106 5.81 17.66 0.56
CA ALA A 106 7.22 17.87 0.23
C ALA A 106 7.99 16.56 -0.05
N THR A 107 7.43 15.39 0.24
CA THR A 107 8.19 14.13 0.25
C THR A 107 8.61 13.66 -1.15
N ILE A 108 7.73 13.78 -2.16
CA ILE A 108 8.05 13.39 -3.55
C ILE A 108 9.05 14.35 -4.16
N GLU A 109 8.90 15.66 -3.91
CA GLU A 109 9.84 16.68 -4.35
C GLU A 109 11.23 16.45 -3.77
N ILE A 110 11.32 16.18 -2.47
CA ILE A 110 12.58 15.85 -1.79
C ILE A 110 13.20 14.60 -2.41
N ILE A 111 12.43 13.53 -2.62
CA ILE A 111 12.97 12.29 -3.20
C ILE A 111 13.42 12.48 -4.66
N ASN A 112 12.71 13.26 -5.45
CA ASN A 112 13.14 13.59 -6.81
C ASN A 112 14.42 14.46 -6.79
N ALA A 113 14.53 15.41 -5.85
CA ALA A 113 15.74 16.20 -5.66
C ALA A 113 16.93 15.31 -5.26
N LEU A 114 16.73 14.39 -4.32
CA LEU A 114 17.74 13.43 -3.89
C LEU A 114 18.17 12.49 -5.00
N ARG A 115 17.27 12.05 -5.89
CA ARG A 115 17.65 11.27 -7.08
C ARG A 115 18.38 12.10 -8.14
N THR A 116 18.19 13.42 -8.14
CA THR A 116 18.92 14.31 -9.05
C THR A 116 20.34 14.57 -8.53
N GLU A 117 20.47 14.78 -7.22
CA GLU A 117 21.76 15.02 -6.57
C GLU A 117 22.57 13.73 -6.38
N PHE A 118 21.89 12.62 -6.12
CA PHE A 118 22.47 11.30 -5.89
C PHE A 118 21.82 10.24 -6.82
N PRO A 119 22.08 10.28 -8.13
CA PRO A 119 21.47 9.37 -9.11
C PRO A 119 21.79 7.88 -8.90
N ASN A 120 22.95 7.53 -8.33
CA ASN A 120 23.36 6.15 -8.08
C ASN A 120 23.08 5.70 -6.64
N ALA A 121 22.46 6.54 -5.81
CA ALA A 121 22.12 6.15 -4.46
C ALA A 121 20.92 5.19 -4.44
N VAL A 122 21.08 4.06 -3.75
CA VAL A 122 20.05 3.02 -3.63
C VAL A 122 18.78 3.55 -2.95
N GLY A 123 18.94 4.36 -1.90
CA GLY A 123 17.83 4.82 -1.07
C GLY A 123 16.82 5.68 -1.84
N GLY A 124 17.29 6.70 -2.54
CA GLY A 124 16.47 7.61 -3.34
C GLY A 124 15.73 6.88 -4.47
N ASN A 125 16.41 5.96 -5.16
CA ASN A 125 15.80 5.15 -6.21
C ASN A 125 14.77 4.15 -5.64
N PHE A 126 15.11 3.38 -4.61
CA PHE A 126 14.16 2.44 -3.99
C PHE A 126 12.91 3.15 -3.43
N LEU A 127 13.11 4.24 -2.69
CA LEU A 127 12.03 5.02 -2.08
C LEU A 127 11.23 5.81 -3.10
N GLY A 128 11.87 6.30 -4.16
CA GLY A 128 11.18 6.87 -5.32
C GLY A 128 10.24 5.84 -5.94
N GLY A 129 10.72 4.61 -6.14
CA GLY A 129 9.93 3.50 -6.64
C GLY A 129 8.70 3.26 -5.79
N VAL A 130 8.89 3.17 -4.48
CA VAL A 130 7.80 3.06 -3.51
C VAL A 130 6.84 4.23 -3.63
N LEU A 131 7.33 5.46 -3.46
CA LEU A 131 6.50 6.65 -3.33
C LEU A 131 5.65 6.88 -4.58
N HIS A 132 6.27 6.79 -5.75
CA HIS A 132 5.56 6.93 -7.02
C HIS A 132 4.51 5.82 -7.22
N ALA A 133 4.71 4.64 -6.62
CA ALA A 133 3.71 3.58 -6.67
C ALA A 133 2.46 3.90 -5.81
N ILE A 134 2.63 4.57 -4.66
CA ILE A 134 1.55 4.91 -3.70
C ILE A 134 0.95 6.30 -3.90
N SER A 135 1.69 7.23 -4.51
CA SER A 135 1.27 8.63 -4.68
C SER A 135 0.25 8.82 -5.80
N GLY A 136 0.03 7.80 -6.62
CA GLY A 136 -1.00 7.81 -7.63
C GLY A 136 -0.97 6.55 -8.48
N ASN A 137 -2.15 6.10 -8.90
CA ASN A 137 -2.26 4.97 -9.83
C ASN A 137 -2.05 5.40 -11.30
N SER A 138 -1.62 6.63 -11.57
CA SER A 138 -1.52 7.16 -12.93
C SER A 138 -0.46 6.42 -13.74
N ARG A 139 -0.65 6.34 -15.06
CA ARG A 139 0.35 5.75 -15.95
C ARG A 139 1.73 6.42 -15.79
N SER A 140 1.75 7.74 -15.58
CA SER A 140 2.98 8.48 -15.32
C SER A 140 3.66 8.09 -14.00
N SER A 141 2.89 7.96 -12.91
CA SER A 141 3.41 7.54 -11.60
C SER A 141 3.90 6.09 -11.63
N LEU A 142 3.20 5.21 -12.34
CA LEU A 142 3.64 3.82 -12.56
C LEU A 142 4.92 3.72 -13.38
N ILE A 143 5.05 4.51 -14.46
CA ILE A 143 6.29 4.59 -15.24
C ILE A 143 7.43 5.12 -14.38
N GLN A 144 7.16 6.15 -13.58
CA GLN A 144 8.18 6.73 -12.71
C GLN A 144 8.60 5.75 -11.62
N SER A 145 7.64 5.06 -11.00
CA SER A 145 7.88 4.00 -10.03
C SER A 145 8.71 2.86 -10.62
N GLN A 146 8.35 2.41 -11.82
CA GLN A 146 9.13 1.43 -12.56
C GLN A 146 10.57 1.89 -12.79
N ARG A 147 10.77 3.10 -13.32
CA ARG A 147 12.12 3.65 -13.57
C ARG A 147 12.95 3.65 -12.30
N CYS A 148 12.40 4.16 -11.21
CA CYS A 148 13.08 4.19 -9.93
C CYS A 148 13.49 2.79 -9.44
N PHE A 149 12.63 1.77 -9.61
CA PHE A 149 12.99 0.39 -9.25
C PHE A 149 13.96 -0.25 -10.23
N ASP A 150 13.86 0.04 -11.53
CA ASP A 150 14.80 -0.46 -12.54
C ASP A 150 16.21 0.13 -12.27
N ASP A 151 16.32 1.43 -12.00
CA ASP A 151 17.56 2.09 -11.58
C ASP A 151 18.12 1.46 -10.29
N ALA A 152 17.26 1.23 -9.28
CA ALA A 152 17.66 0.59 -8.04
C ALA A 152 18.16 -0.84 -8.25
N ILE A 153 17.50 -1.64 -9.12
CA ILE A 153 17.91 -3.01 -9.44
C ILE A 153 19.29 -3.01 -10.09
N GLU A 154 19.53 -2.12 -11.06
CA GLU A 154 20.83 -2.04 -11.75
C GLU A 154 21.98 -1.82 -10.76
N ILE A 155 21.81 -0.85 -9.86
CA ILE A 155 22.81 -0.51 -8.83
C ILE A 155 22.96 -1.65 -7.81
N LEU A 156 21.85 -2.22 -7.34
CA LEU A 156 21.87 -3.29 -6.35
C LEU A 156 22.48 -4.59 -6.91
N GLU A 157 22.18 -4.96 -8.15
CA GLU A 157 22.80 -6.10 -8.84
C GLU A 157 24.32 -5.88 -9.02
N LEU A 158 24.72 -4.64 -9.34
CA LEU A 158 26.14 -4.27 -9.45
C LEU A 158 26.85 -4.40 -8.09
N ILE A 159 26.25 -3.88 -7.02
CA ILE A 159 26.81 -3.97 -5.67
C ILE A 159 26.91 -5.44 -5.25
N GLU A 160 25.84 -6.24 -5.38
CA GLU A 160 25.85 -7.65 -4.96
C GLU A 160 26.84 -8.52 -5.75
N ARG A 161 27.13 -8.16 -7.01
CA ARG A 161 28.15 -8.86 -7.82
C ARG A 161 29.55 -8.72 -7.24
N HIS A 162 29.86 -7.56 -6.65
CA HIS A 162 31.19 -7.21 -6.15
C HIS A 162 31.31 -7.30 -4.62
N PHE A 163 30.20 -7.14 -3.91
CA PHE A 163 30.07 -7.17 -2.46
C PHE A 163 28.89 -8.09 -2.07
N PRO A 164 29.03 -9.42 -2.25
CA PRO A 164 27.93 -10.35 -2.06
C PRO A 164 27.36 -10.28 -0.64
N GLY A 165 26.05 -10.12 -0.55
CA GLY A 165 25.30 -10.17 0.69
C GLY A 165 25.12 -8.83 1.40
N LEU A 166 25.64 -7.72 0.87
CA LEU A 166 25.59 -6.38 1.45
C LEU A 166 24.17 -5.78 1.44
N HIS A 167 23.48 -5.85 0.31
CA HIS A 167 22.13 -5.35 0.07
C HIS A 167 21.14 -6.41 -0.47
N ARG A 168 21.47 -7.71 -0.35
CA ARG A 168 20.65 -8.83 -0.84
C ARG A 168 19.16 -8.74 -0.49
N ASN A 169 18.84 -8.27 0.71
CA ASN A 169 17.46 -8.13 1.19
C ASN A 169 16.75 -6.94 0.53
N THR A 170 17.46 -5.83 0.33
CA THR A 170 16.95 -4.66 -0.40
C THR A 170 16.73 -5.05 -1.86
N LEU A 171 17.66 -5.78 -2.48
CA LEU A 171 17.51 -6.30 -3.84
C LEU A 171 16.28 -7.21 -3.98
N ALA A 172 16.10 -8.16 -3.05
CA ALA A 172 14.92 -9.01 -3.00
C ALA A 172 13.62 -8.19 -2.86
N ALA A 173 13.64 -7.12 -2.05
CA ALA A 173 12.50 -6.21 -1.89
C ALA A 173 12.17 -5.45 -3.17
N THR A 174 13.19 -4.91 -3.83
CA THR A 174 13.06 -4.18 -5.10
C THR A 174 12.46 -5.09 -6.17
N TYR A 175 12.92 -6.33 -6.27
CA TYR A 175 12.34 -7.32 -7.18
C TYR A 175 10.90 -7.67 -6.83
N SER A 176 10.56 -7.87 -5.54
CA SER A 176 9.17 -8.12 -5.13
C SER A 176 8.25 -6.97 -5.55
N ASN A 177 8.66 -5.72 -5.30
CA ASN A 177 7.88 -4.54 -5.67
C ASN A 177 7.77 -4.40 -7.20
N ARG A 178 8.85 -4.67 -7.92
CA ARG A 178 8.86 -4.65 -9.38
C ARG A 178 7.99 -5.75 -9.99
N ALA A 179 7.89 -6.91 -9.34
CA ALA A 179 6.97 -7.97 -9.71
C ALA A 179 5.51 -7.53 -9.56
N VAL A 180 5.18 -6.87 -8.45
CA VAL A 180 3.84 -6.32 -8.26
C VAL A 180 3.53 -5.28 -9.34
N LEU A 181 4.46 -4.38 -9.68
CA LEU A 181 4.28 -3.46 -10.81
C LEU A 181 4.11 -4.18 -12.16
N ALA A 182 4.83 -5.27 -12.39
CA ALA A 182 4.68 -6.07 -13.60
C ALA A 182 3.28 -6.68 -13.70
N VAL A 183 2.72 -7.17 -12.58
CA VAL A 183 1.30 -7.56 -12.49
C VAL A 183 0.40 -6.38 -12.84
N ARG A 184 0.69 -5.18 -12.31
CA ARG A 184 -0.09 -3.96 -12.61
C ARG A 184 -0.10 -3.62 -14.10
N GLN A 185 0.97 -3.95 -14.79
CA GLN A 185 1.15 -3.75 -16.22
C GLN A 185 0.59 -4.91 -17.06
N GLY A 186 -0.03 -5.93 -16.44
CA GLY A 186 -0.54 -7.13 -17.11
C GLY A 186 0.55 -8.12 -17.56
N SER A 187 1.78 -7.97 -17.06
CA SER A 187 2.93 -8.80 -17.43
C SER A 187 3.12 -9.94 -16.44
N VAL A 188 2.45 -11.07 -16.69
CA VAL A 188 2.62 -12.32 -15.91
C VAL A 188 4.07 -12.78 -15.96
N VAL A 189 4.67 -12.80 -17.16
CA VAL A 189 6.06 -13.22 -17.39
C VAL A 189 7.04 -12.31 -16.64
N GLY A 190 6.80 -11.00 -16.65
CA GLY A 190 7.60 -10.05 -15.88
C GLY A 190 7.49 -10.33 -14.39
N ALA A 191 6.27 -10.51 -13.89
CA ALA A 191 6.01 -10.77 -12.48
C ALA A 191 6.69 -12.05 -12.00
N THR A 192 6.52 -13.17 -12.71
CA THR A 192 7.14 -14.46 -12.32
C THR A 192 8.66 -14.42 -12.41
N ASN A 193 9.22 -13.68 -13.37
CA ASN A 193 10.66 -13.48 -13.47
C ASN A 193 11.21 -12.69 -12.28
N PHE A 194 10.59 -11.55 -11.94
CA PHE A 194 11.02 -10.74 -10.81
C PHE A 194 10.84 -11.45 -9.47
N LEU A 195 9.76 -12.21 -9.26
CA LEU A 195 9.61 -13.03 -8.05
C LEU A 195 10.70 -14.11 -7.96
N GLY A 196 11.03 -14.75 -9.08
CA GLY A 196 12.15 -15.71 -9.15
C GLY A 196 13.47 -15.07 -8.77
N LYS A 197 13.82 -13.93 -9.39
CA LYS A 197 15.03 -13.16 -9.05
C LYS A 197 15.05 -12.72 -7.58
N GLY A 198 13.90 -12.31 -7.04
CA GLY A 198 13.75 -11.97 -5.62
C GLY A 198 14.10 -13.14 -4.69
N ALA A 199 13.64 -14.35 -5.02
CA ALA A 199 13.95 -15.58 -4.27
C ALA A 199 15.37 -16.12 -4.49
N GLU A 200 16.04 -15.73 -5.57
CA GLU A 200 17.46 -16.03 -5.83
C GLU A 200 18.37 -15.09 -5.03
N ALA A 201 18.00 -13.82 -4.91
CA ALA A 201 18.76 -12.84 -4.12
C ALA A 201 18.80 -13.17 -2.61
N THR A 202 17.85 -13.95 -2.11
CA THR A 202 17.82 -14.38 -0.71
C THR A 202 18.65 -15.64 -0.48
N SER A 203 19.50 -15.65 0.55
CA SER A 203 20.37 -16.78 0.90
C SER A 203 19.73 -17.81 1.85
N GLY A 204 18.42 -17.72 2.09
CA GLY A 204 17.70 -18.52 3.08
C GLY A 204 16.20 -18.52 2.82
N GLU A 205 15.40 -18.50 3.88
CA GLU A 205 13.95 -18.41 3.77
C GLU A 205 13.54 -17.08 3.11
N ILE A 206 12.61 -17.15 2.16
CA ILE A 206 12.16 -15.97 1.43
C ILE A 206 11.21 -15.10 2.30
N PRO A 207 11.22 -13.78 2.12
CA PRO A 207 10.21 -12.88 2.70
C PRO A 207 8.78 -13.32 2.42
N PHE A 208 7.89 -13.11 3.39
CA PHE A 208 6.46 -13.42 3.25
C PHE A 208 5.83 -12.77 2.02
N SER A 209 6.18 -11.54 1.69
CA SER A 209 5.69 -10.84 0.50
C SER A 209 6.03 -11.56 -0.80
N LEU A 210 7.25 -12.09 -0.95
CA LEU A 210 7.65 -12.87 -2.12
C LEU A 210 6.87 -14.18 -2.19
N TYR A 211 6.72 -14.87 -1.05
CA TYR A 211 5.92 -16.10 -0.95
C TYR A 211 4.45 -15.85 -1.29
N HIS A 212 3.84 -14.83 -0.68
CA HIS A 212 2.44 -14.45 -0.84
C HIS A 212 2.12 -14.06 -2.29
N ASN A 213 2.93 -13.17 -2.88
CA ASN A 213 2.76 -12.75 -4.26
C ASN A 213 2.92 -13.92 -5.24
N ALA A 214 3.89 -14.81 -5.01
CA ALA A 214 4.07 -16.01 -5.81
C ALA A 214 2.90 -16.99 -5.66
N SER A 215 2.37 -17.15 -4.45
CA SER A 215 1.24 -18.03 -4.16
C SER A 215 -0.03 -17.54 -4.86
N LEU A 216 -0.31 -16.25 -4.81
CA LEU A 216 -1.48 -15.66 -5.50
C LEU A 216 -1.41 -15.83 -7.02
N ILE A 217 -0.24 -15.61 -7.63
CA ILE A 217 -0.08 -15.83 -9.08
C ILE A 217 -0.17 -17.32 -9.41
N LEU A 218 0.44 -18.19 -8.61
CA LEU A 218 0.42 -19.64 -8.84
C LEU A 218 -1.00 -20.22 -8.76
N ASN A 219 -1.80 -19.72 -7.81
CA ASN A 219 -3.18 -20.13 -7.57
C ASN A 219 -4.19 -19.40 -8.47
N SER A 220 -3.73 -18.49 -9.35
CA SER A 220 -4.61 -17.86 -10.33
C SER A 220 -5.11 -18.87 -11.36
N LYS A 221 -6.21 -18.53 -12.03
CA LYS A 221 -6.75 -19.38 -13.11
C LYS A 221 -5.85 -19.45 -14.36
N LEU A 222 -4.74 -18.70 -14.43
CA LEU A 222 -3.93 -18.55 -15.64
C LEU A 222 -3.22 -19.83 -16.09
N GLU A 223 -3.07 -19.96 -17.41
CA GLU A 223 -2.12 -20.87 -18.03
C GLU A 223 -0.68 -20.34 -17.87
N LEU A 224 0.02 -20.85 -16.85
CA LEU A 224 1.35 -20.36 -16.48
C LEU A 224 2.50 -21.04 -17.25
N GLY A 225 2.26 -22.19 -17.88
CA GLY A 225 3.30 -22.95 -18.60
C GLY A 225 4.57 -23.18 -17.76
N SER A 226 5.74 -22.86 -18.33
CA SER A 226 7.03 -22.96 -17.63
C SER A 226 7.19 -22.00 -16.44
N ASN A 227 6.34 -20.98 -16.29
CA ASN A 227 6.36 -20.09 -15.13
C ASN A 227 5.84 -20.79 -13.87
N ARG A 228 5.03 -21.85 -14.00
CA ARG A 228 4.51 -22.62 -12.87
C ARG A 228 5.64 -23.27 -12.06
N SER A 229 6.62 -23.88 -12.72
CA SER A 229 7.77 -24.50 -12.04
C SER A 229 8.67 -23.46 -11.37
N ARG A 230 8.81 -22.26 -11.97
CA ARG A 230 9.51 -21.13 -11.35
C ARG A 230 8.81 -20.61 -10.10
N LEU A 231 7.48 -20.46 -10.12
CA LEU A 231 6.73 -20.05 -8.92
C LEU A 231 6.75 -21.15 -7.85
N ALA A 232 6.65 -22.41 -8.24
CA ALA A 232 6.78 -23.53 -7.30
C ALA A 232 8.16 -23.57 -6.62
N SER A 233 9.25 -23.24 -7.34
CA SER A 233 10.59 -23.15 -6.73
C SER A 233 10.73 -21.96 -5.78
N VAL A 234 10.03 -20.85 -6.04
CA VAL A 234 9.91 -19.73 -5.09
C VAL A 234 9.20 -20.21 -3.81
N LEU A 235 8.03 -20.84 -3.94
CA LEU A 235 7.26 -21.31 -2.79
C LEU A 235 7.99 -22.39 -1.97
N ALA A 236 8.79 -23.25 -2.62
CA ALA A 236 9.59 -24.26 -1.94
C ALA A 236 10.64 -23.67 -0.98
N LYS A 237 11.01 -22.38 -1.15
CA LYS A 237 11.92 -21.65 -0.27
C LYS A 237 11.23 -20.85 0.84
N GLY A 238 9.90 -20.81 0.88
CA GLY A 238 9.13 -20.03 1.87
C GLY A 238 8.13 -20.87 2.65
N ARG A 239 7.48 -20.26 3.65
CA ARG A 239 6.43 -20.89 4.46
C ARG A 239 5.14 -20.07 4.46
N PRO A 240 3.96 -20.74 4.49
CA PRO A 240 2.66 -20.07 4.53
C PRO A 240 2.38 -19.36 5.87
N GLU A 241 2.92 -19.89 6.96
CA GLU A 241 2.93 -19.23 8.26
C GLU A 241 4.21 -18.40 8.33
N GLY A 242 4.07 -17.07 8.19
CA GLY A 242 5.18 -16.13 7.97
C GLY A 242 6.42 -16.42 8.80
N SER A 243 7.58 -16.45 8.15
CA SER A 243 8.85 -16.70 8.81
C SER A 243 9.31 -15.51 9.63
N GLU A 244 9.72 -15.81 10.86
CA GLU A 244 10.48 -14.90 11.69
C GLU A 244 11.80 -14.52 11.00
N GLN A 245 12.20 -13.25 11.14
CA GLN A 245 13.56 -12.72 10.86
C GLN A 245 13.92 -12.30 9.42
N VAL A 246 13.00 -11.73 8.65
CA VAL A 246 13.45 -10.78 7.61
C VAL A 246 13.39 -9.36 8.19
N ALA A 247 14.50 -8.64 8.13
CA ALA A 247 14.52 -7.20 8.35
C ALA A 247 13.69 -6.58 7.20
N ASN A 248 12.40 -6.35 7.46
CA ASN A 248 11.41 -6.05 6.44
C ASN A 248 11.63 -4.65 5.85
N TYR A 249 12.19 -4.63 4.63
CA TYR A 249 12.14 -3.48 3.74
C TYR A 249 10.77 -3.41 3.09
N LEU A 250 10.31 -2.20 2.82
CA LEU A 250 8.98 -1.87 2.34
C LEU A 250 8.56 -2.70 1.11
N MET A 251 7.77 -3.76 1.32
CA MET A 251 7.31 -4.63 0.24
C MET A 251 5.80 -4.48 0.02
N TYR A 252 5.37 -4.52 -1.23
CA TYR A 252 3.98 -4.58 -1.62
C TYR A 252 3.49 -6.03 -1.70
N THR A 253 2.28 -6.27 -1.20
CA THR A 253 1.55 -7.52 -1.39
C THR A 253 0.37 -7.31 -2.34
N LEU A 254 0.12 -8.30 -3.20
CA LEU A 254 -1.13 -8.44 -3.93
C LEU A 254 -2.25 -8.82 -2.94
N ASP A 255 -3.47 -8.35 -3.21
CA ASP A 255 -4.61 -8.51 -2.29
C ASP A 255 -5.47 -9.76 -2.62
N HIS A 256 -5.60 -10.10 -3.90
CA HIS A 256 -6.40 -11.21 -4.43
C HIS A 256 -5.81 -11.73 -5.77
N ASP A 257 -6.43 -12.74 -6.41
CA ASP A 257 -6.02 -13.25 -7.72
C ASP A 257 -5.98 -12.10 -8.75
N PRO A 258 -4.78 -11.68 -9.21
CA PRO A 258 -4.66 -10.53 -10.09
C PRO A 258 -5.12 -10.80 -11.54
N PHE A 259 -5.43 -12.05 -11.89
CA PHE A 259 -5.68 -12.47 -13.27
C PHE A 259 -7.02 -13.16 -13.50
N HIS A 260 -7.95 -13.05 -12.55
CA HIS A 260 -9.32 -13.57 -12.68
C HIS A 260 -10.01 -13.15 -14.00
N SER A 261 -9.62 -12.00 -14.57
CA SER A 261 -10.16 -11.44 -15.82
C SER A 261 -9.54 -11.97 -17.12
N ILE A 262 -8.48 -12.80 -17.08
CA ILE A 262 -7.78 -13.29 -18.29
C ILE A 262 -8.29 -14.66 -18.76
N VAL A 263 -9.00 -15.41 -17.90
CA VAL A 263 -9.28 -16.85 -18.11
C VAL A 263 -10.75 -17.12 -18.44
N SER A 264 -11.42 -16.21 -19.14
CA SER A 264 -12.72 -16.55 -19.74
C SER A 264 -12.86 -16.11 -21.19
N PRO A 265 -12.05 -16.68 -22.11
CA PRO A 265 -12.49 -16.86 -23.48
C PRO A 265 -13.20 -18.23 -23.60
N GLY A 266 -14.53 -18.21 -23.53
CA GLY A 266 -15.36 -19.29 -24.05
C GLY A 266 -15.66 -20.45 -23.11
N GLU A 267 -16.69 -20.32 -22.27
CA GLU A 267 -17.64 -21.41 -22.04
C GLU A 267 -19.04 -20.87 -22.34
N ALA A 268 -19.64 -21.41 -23.40
CA ALA A 268 -21.03 -21.17 -23.73
C ALA A 268 -21.92 -21.95 -22.75
N GLN A 269 -22.84 -21.24 -22.09
CA GLN A 269 -24.05 -21.78 -21.49
C GLN A 269 -25.25 -21.01 -22.07
N PRO A 270 -26.42 -21.66 -22.16
CA PRO A 270 -27.20 -21.73 -23.39
C PRO A 270 -28.02 -20.49 -23.69
N GLU A 271 -28.17 -20.27 -24.99
CA GLU A 271 -29.04 -19.32 -25.64
C GLU A 271 -30.47 -19.38 -25.08
N SER A 272 -30.87 -18.32 -24.38
CA SER A 272 -32.26 -17.93 -24.15
C SER A 272 -32.38 -16.46 -24.53
N ALA A 273 -33.36 -16.18 -25.38
CA ALA A 273 -33.41 -15.10 -26.34
C ALA A 273 -33.49 -13.65 -25.78
N VAL A 274 -32.45 -12.85 -26.09
CA VAL A 274 -32.35 -11.48 -26.70
C VAL A 274 -33.28 -10.32 -26.20
N PRO A 275 -32.87 -9.01 -26.29
CA PRO A 275 -31.79 -8.26 -25.60
C PRO A 275 -32.24 -6.89 -25.02
N ALA A 276 -31.45 -6.28 -24.11
CA ALA A 276 -31.31 -4.82 -23.97
C ALA A 276 -30.11 -4.45 -23.06
N ASP A 277 -28.88 -4.82 -23.44
CA ASP A 277 -27.66 -4.30 -22.78
C ASP A 277 -26.70 -3.66 -23.78
N ALA A 278 -27.27 -2.91 -24.72
CA ALA A 278 -26.52 -1.87 -25.38
C ALA A 278 -26.75 -0.59 -24.58
N GLY A 279 -25.70 -0.08 -23.93
CA GLY A 279 -25.70 1.30 -23.43
C GLY A 279 -26.12 2.28 -24.54
N PRO A 280 -26.40 3.56 -24.22
CA PRO A 280 -26.95 4.50 -25.19
C PRO A 280 -26.13 4.51 -26.49
N PRO A 281 -26.75 4.30 -27.66
CA PRO A 281 -26.02 4.14 -28.91
C PRO A 281 -25.15 5.36 -29.20
N GLY A 282 -23.85 5.13 -29.42
CA GLY A 282 -22.87 6.19 -29.69
C GLY A 282 -22.20 6.80 -28.46
N LYS A 283 -22.42 6.26 -27.24
CA LYS A 283 -21.79 6.76 -26.00
C LYS A 283 -20.85 5.75 -25.36
N PHE A 284 -19.82 6.24 -24.66
CA PHE A 284 -18.79 5.42 -24.01
C PHE A 284 -19.01 5.38 -22.50
N LEU A 285 -18.88 4.20 -21.89
CA LEU A 285 -18.93 4.02 -20.44
C LEU A 285 -17.66 4.63 -19.79
N THR A 286 -17.84 5.55 -18.84
CA THR A 286 -16.79 6.34 -18.19
C THR A 286 -16.62 6.07 -16.70
N GLY A 287 -17.61 5.46 -16.03
CA GLY A 287 -17.53 5.19 -14.59
C GLY A 287 -18.70 4.42 -14.02
N TYR A 288 -18.58 4.12 -12.72
CA TYR A 288 -19.56 3.42 -11.90
C TYR A 288 -19.78 4.13 -10.57
N GLY A 289 -20.98 4.00 -10.02
CA GLY A 289 -21.28 4.38 -8.65
C GLY A 289 -22.53 3.66 -8.16
N SER A 290 -22.94 4.02 -6.95
CA SER A 290 -24.17 3.55 -6.33
C SER A 290 -25.15 4.71 -6.16
N GLY A 291 -26.43 4.40 -6.13
CA GLY A 291 -27.47 5.35 -5.75
C GLY A 291 -28.65 4.62 -5.16
N PHE A 292 -29.63 5.34 -4.64
CA PHE A 292 -30.85 4.74 -4.13
C PHE A 292 -32.05 5.63 -4.36
N LEU A 293 -33.22 5.00 -4.44
CA LEU A 293 -34.48 5.67 -4.70
C LEU A 293 -34.90 6.52 -3.48
N ILE A 294 -35.23 7.79 -3.70
CA ILE A 294 -35.79 8.70 -2.69
C ILE A 294 -37.20 9.19 -3.04
N ALA A 295 -37.63 9.03 -4.28
CA ALA A 295 -39.00 9.16 -4.77
C ALA A 295 -39.18 8.28 -6.01
N ASP A 296 -40.41 8.06 -6.48
CA ASP A 296 -40.71 7.12 -7.58
C ASP A 296 -39.84 7.30 -8.84
N ASP A 297 -39.36 8.52 -9.12
CA ASP A 297 -38.51 8.88 -10.25
C ASP A 297 -37.18 9.53 -9.86
N LEU A 298 -36.83 9.59 -8.57
CA LEU A 298 -35.63 10.29 -8.08
C LEU A 298 -34.66 9.34 -7.39
N VAL A 299 -33.44 9.28 -7.89
CA VAL A 299 -32.31 8.56 -7.29
C VAL A 299 -31.32 9.54 -6.70
N LEU A 300 -30.97 9.36 -5.43
CA LEU A 300 -29.92 10.12 -4.75
C LEU A 300 -28.58 9.39 -4.89
N THR A 301 -27.53 10.14 -5.21
CA THR A 301 -26.14 9.65 -5.33
C THR A 301 -25.16 10.79 -4.98
N ASN A 302 -23.86 10.57 -5.20
CA ASN A 302 -22.85 11.62 -5.04
C ASN A 302 -22.69 12.47 -6.30
N ARG A 303 -22.25 13.72 -6.11
CA ARG A 303 -21.98 14.64 -7.22
C ARG A 303 -20.85 14.12 -8.08
N HIS A 304 -19.75 13.67 -7.47
CA HIS A 304 -18.58 13.18 -8.20
C HIS A 304 -18.85 11.94 -9.06
N VAL A 305 -19.90 11.16 -8.78
CA VAL A 305 -20.33 10.04 -9.63
C VAL A 305 -20.92 10.55 -10.96
N THR A 306 -21.50 11.74 -10.94
CA THR A 306 -22.29 12.31 -12.05
C THR A 306 -21.58 13.43 -12.83
N GLU A 307 -20.43 13.91 -12.35
CA GLU A 307 -19.82 15.17 -12.78
C GLU A 307 -19.40 15.17 -14.25
N ASP A 308 -18.80 14.07 -14.73
CA ASP A 308 -18.23 13.94 -16.09
C ASP A 308 -19.09 13.10 -17.06
N ALA A 309 -20.36 12.87 -16.73
CA ALA A 309 -21.24 11.99 -17.50
C ALA A 309 -22.40 12.75 -18.16
N ASP A 310 -22.68 12.38 -19.42
CA ASP A 310 -23.75 12.95 -20.24
C ASP A 310 -25.06 12.16 -20.15
N SER A 311 -24.98 10.92 -19.70
CA SER A 311 -26.15 10.04 -19.50
C SER A 311 -25.83 8.90 -18.55
N PHE A 312 -26.88 8.35 -17.95
CA PHE A 312 -26.75 7.33 -16.92
C PHE A 312 -27.63 6.14 -17.28
N CYS A 313 -27.10 4.94 -17.06
CA CYS A 313 -27.90 3.71 -17.03
C CYS A 313 -27.93 3.22 -15.58
N ILE A 314 -29.13 3.02 -15.04
CA ILE A 314 -29.34 2.65 -13.65
C ILE A 314 -29.85 1.21 -13.63
N LYS A 315 -29.14 0.35 -12.91
CA LYS A 315 -29.37 -1.10 -12.86
C LYS A 315 -29.55 -1.59 -11.43
N ASN A 316 -30.38 -2.61 -11.20
CA ASN A 316 -30.42 -3.34 -9.91
C ASN A 316 -30.45 -4.86 -10.13
N ASP A 317 -30.28 -5.62 -9.04
CA ASP A 317 -30.22 -7.09 -9.06
C ASP A 317 -31.56 -7.73 -9.46
N ALA A 318 -32.65 -6.97 -9.40
CA ALA A 318 -33.97 -7.36 -9.90
C ALA A 318 -34.09 -7.29 -11.44
N GLY A 319 -33.00 -6.98 -12.14
CA GLY A 319 -32.94 -6.94 -13.61
C GLY A 319 -33.56 -5.69 -14.24
N VAL A 320 -33.81 -4.65 -13.43
CA VAL A 320 -34.29 -3.35 -13.94
C VAL A 320 -33.11 -2.60 -14.55
N SER A 321 -33.28 -2.10 -15.78
CA SER A 321 -32.33 -1.22 -16.46
C SER A 321 -33.09 0.01 -16.96
N ILE A 322 -32.84 1.18 -16.35
CA ILE A 322 -33.55 2.43 -16.65
C ILE A 322 -32.53 3.50 -17.04
N ILE A 323 -32.80 4.20 -18.15
CA ILE A 323 -32.03 5.39 -18.53
C ILE A 323 -32.45 6.54 -17.62
N ALA A 324 -31.46 7.27 -17.11
CA ALA A 324 -31.68 8.43 -16.27
C ALA A 324 -30.95 9.66 -16.81
N ARG A 325 -31.51 10.84 -16.48
CA ARG A 325 -30.89 12.15 -16.74
C ARG A 325 -30.47 12.74 -15.39
N ALA A 326 -29.29 13.36 -15.35
CA ALA A 326 -28.88 14.08 -14.15
C ALA A 326 -29.53 15.45 -14.12
N ASP A 327 -30.26 15.75 -13.04
CA ASP A 327 -30.51 17.11 -12.62
C ASP A 327 -29.44 17.46 -11.58
N LYS A 328 -28.35 18.07 -12.05
CA LYS A 328 -27.25 18.53 -11.19
C LYS A 328 -27.73 19.74 -10.37
N ILE A 329 -28.33 19.47 -9.23
CA ILE A 329 -28.79 20.50 -8.28
C ILE A 329 -27.72 20.58 -7.19
N SER A 330 -27.00 21.70 -7.07
CA SER A 330 -26.05 21.94 -5.98
C SER A 330 -26.38 23.29 -5.35
N THR A 331 -26.77 23.29 -4.08
CA THR A 331 -27.29 24.49 -3.40
C THR A 331 -26.51 24.89 -2.14
N VAL A 332 -25.54 24.07 -1.69
CA VAL A 332 -24.71 24.31 -0.51
C VAL A 332 -23.24 24.14 -0.90
N GLU A 333 -22.38 25.07 -0.49
CA GLU A 333 -21.04 25.28 -1.07
C GLU A 333 -20.14 24.03 -1.17
N ASP A 334 -20.32 22.95 -0.40
CA ASP A 334 -19.41 21.78 -0.44
C ASP A 334 -20.05 20.41 -0.10
N ILE A 335 -21.32 20.14 -0.48
CA ILE A 335 -21.94 18.81 -0.26
C ILE A 335 -21.89 17.96 -1.53
N ASP A 336 -21.27 16.78 -1.44
CA ASP A 336 -21.10 15.83 -2.54
C ASP A 336 -22.36 14.98 -2.78
N LEU A 337 -23.46 15.63 -3.20
CA LEU A 337 -24.73 14.96 -3.55
C LEU A 337 -25.24 15.40 -4.92
N ALA A 338 -25.93 14.50 -5.61
CA ALA A 338 -26.63 14.74 -6.87
C ALA A 338 -27.93 13.93 -6.95
N ILE A 339 -28.87 14.42 -7.76
CA ILE A 339 -30.11 13.72 -8.09
C ILE A 339 -30.07 13.26 -9.55
N LEU A 340 -30.40 11.99 -9.75
CA LEU A 340 -30.71 11.45 -11.07
C LEU A 340 -32.22 11.28 -11.17
N LYS A 341 -32.79 11.86 -12.23
CA LYS A 341 -34.20 11.71 -12.57
C LYS A 341 -34.36 10.57 -13.57
N LEU A 342 -35.16 9.58 -13.20
CA LEU A 342 -35.47 8.43 -14.04
C LEU A 342 -36.42 8.84 -15.16
N GLU A 343 -36.23 8.32 -16.37
CA GLU A 343 -37.18 8.53 -17.47
C GLU A 343 -38.49 7.75 -17.27
N GLN A 344 -38.50 6.74 -16.39
CA GLN A 344 -39.66 5.93 -16.01
C GLN A 344 -39.67 5.72 -14.51
N HIS A 345 -40.86 5.67 -13.89
CA HIS A 345 -40.97 5.41 -12.46
C HIS A 345 -40.43 4.02 -12.13
N ALA A 346 -39.60 3.94 -11.10
CA ALA A 346 -39.13 2.68 -10.56
C ALA A 346 -40.30 1.91 -9.92
N LYS A 347 -40.25 0.58 -9.97
CA LYS A 347 -41.20 -0.29 -9.26
C LYS A 347 -40.82 -0.54 -7.80
N SER A 348 -39.57 -0.23 -7.45
CA SER A 348 -39.04 -0.33 -6.09
C SER A 348 -39.58 0.78 -5.20
N LYS A 349 -39.53 0.60 -3.88
CA LYS A 349 -40.03 1.61 -2.93
C LYS A 349 -38.94 2.60 -2.55
N PRO A 350 -39.21 3.91 -2.52
CA PRO A 350 -38.24 4.88 -2.02
C PRO A 350 -37.78 4.59 -0.58
N LEU A 351 -36.48 4.78 -0.32
CA LEU A 351 -35.92 4.66 1.02
C LEU A 351 -36.17 5.93 1.83
N HIS A 352 -36.57 5.77 3.09
CA HIS A 352 -36.84 6.88 4.00
C HIS A 352 -35.54 7.47 4.56
N ILE A 353 -35.35 8.79 4.42
CA ILE A 353 -34.24 9.50 5.05
C ILE A 353 -34.64 9.90 6.46
N ARG A 354 -33.85 9.44 7.44
CA ARG A 354 -34.13 9.70 8.85
C ARG A 354 -34.06 11.21 9.16
N PRO A 355 -35.00 11.79 9.92
CA PRO A 355 -34.96 13.22 10.23
C PRO A 355 -33.83 13.63 11.17
N ASN A 356 -33.38 12.71 12.04
CA ASN A 356 -32.42 12.95 13.10
C ASN A 356 -31.04 12.35 12.76
N VAL A 357 -30.00 13.10 13.12
CA VAL A 357 -28.60 12.67 13.01
C VAL A 357 -28.33 11.46 13.91
N PRO A 358 -27.53 10.47 13.47
CA PRO A 358 -27.15 9.32 14.30
C PRO A 358 -26.32 9.66 15.52
N SER A 359 -26.44 8.80 16.53
CA SER A 359 -25.57 8.82 17.70
C SER A 359 -24.22 8.17 17.39
N ILE A 360 -23.15 8.65 18.04
CA ILE A 360 -21.84 7.97 17.98
C ILE A 360 -21.98 6.57 18.58
N GLY A 361 -21.44 5.56 17.89
CA GLY A 361 -21.56 4.14 18.23
C GLY A 361 -22.78 3.44 17.64
N GLU A 362 -23.68 4.17 16.98
CA GLU A 362 -24.85 3.58 16.32
C GLU A 362 -24.43 2.68 15.14
N SER A 363 -24.95 1.45 15.12
CA SER A 363 -24.66 0.47 14.06
C SER A 363 -25.50 0.74 12.81
N PHE A 364 -24.92 0.49 11.65
CA PHE A 364 -25.59 0.60 10.37
C PHE A 364 -24.95 -0.34 9.34
N VAL A 365 -25.57 -0.44 8.16
CA VAL A 365 -25.03 -1.15 6.99
C VAL A 365 -24.92 -0.22 5.79
N VAL A 366 -23.80 -0.25 5.07
CA VAL A 366 -23.67 0.37 3.75
C VAL A 366 -24.16 -0.62 2.72
N LEU A 367 -25.12 -0.21 1.91
CA LEU A 367 -25.49 -0.94 0.70
C LEU A 367 -24.89 -0.23 -0.51
N GLY A 368 -24.34 -0.99 -1.45
CA GLY A 368 -23.77 -0.42 -2.65
C GLY A 368 -23.32 -1.48 -3.63
N TYR A 369 -23.00 -1.02 -4.82
CA TYR A 369 -22.45 -1.79 -5.92
C TYR A 369 -20.98 -1.45 -6.05
N PRO A 370 -20.08 -2.30 -5.52
CA PRO A 370 -18.69 -2.22 -5.89
C PRO A 370 -18.55 -2.36 -7.40
N ILE A 371 -17.45 -1.86 -7.95
CA ILE A 371 -17.22 -1.85 -9.40
C ILE A 371 -17.52 -3.26 -10.00
N PRO A 372 -18.48 -3.38 -10.94
CA PRO A 372 -19.06 -4.67 -11.37
C PRO A 372 -18.07 -5.65 -11.97
N GLN A 373 -16.98 -5.13 -12.54
CA GLN A 373 -15.89 -5.95 -13.08
C GLN A 373 -15.08 -6.69 -12.01
N VAL A 374 -15.28 -6.37 -10.73
CA VAL A 374 -14.50 -6.91 -9.60
C VAL A 374 -15.34 -7.80 -8.68
N PHE A 375 -16.64 -7.55 -8.52
CA PHE A 375 -17.50 -8.21 -7.52
C PHE A 375 -18.73 -8.91 -8.10
N GLU A 376 -18.75 -9.14 -9.42
CA GLU A 376 -19.99 -9.41 -10.19
C GLU A 376 -20.94 -8.19 -10.05
N ALA A 377 -21.89 -7.98 -10.96
CA ALA A 377 -22.80 -6.82 -10.87
C ALA A 377 -23.84 -7.02 -9.76
N SER A 378 -23.38 -7.19 -8.52
CA SER A 378 -24.15 -7.60 -7.35
C SER A 378 -24.01 -6.61 -6.21
N ILE A 379 -25.08 -6.47 -5.44
CA ILE A 379 -25.08 -5.59 -4.27
C ILE A 379 -24.23 -6.17 -3.14
N THR A 380 -23.48 -5.31 -2.45
CA THR A 380 -22.76 -5.64 -1.22
C THR A 380 -23.35 -4.96 0.00
N ALA A 381 -23.16 -5.59 1.15
CA ALA A 381 -23.64 -5.11 2.44
C ALA A 381 -22.51 -5.07 3.46
N SER A 382 -22.08 -3.88 3.86
CA SER A 382 -20.95 -3.67 4.77
C SER A 382 -21.37 -3.03 6.08
N ARG A 383 -21.24 -3.77 7.18
CA ARG A 383 -21.62 -3.28 8.52
C ARG A 383 -20.53 -2.37 9.12
N GLY A 384 -20.96 -1.34 9.84
CA GLY A 384 -20.08 -0.52 10.68
C GLY A 384 -20.83 0.25 11.75
N ILE A 385 -20.11 1.16 12.41
CA ILE A 385 -20.63 2.09 13.41
C ILE A 385 -20.31 3.54 13.07
N VAL A 386 -21.14 4.46 13.56
CA VAL A 386 -20.86 5.89 13.46
C VAL A 386 -19.75 6.25 14.44
N SER A 387 -18.58 6.60 13.92
CA SER A 387 -17.38 6.93 14.70
C SER A 387 -17.38 8.37 15.19
N LYS A 388 -17.88 9.33 14.40
CA LYS A 388 -17.87 10.76 14.73
C LYS A 388 -18.81 11.57 13.83
N LEU A 389 -19.36 12.68 14.33
CA LEU A 389 -20.01 13.72 13.50
C LEU A 389 -19.02 14.87 13.24
N VAL A 390 -18.99 15.38 12.01
CA VAL A 390 -18.08 16.45 11.56
C VAL A 390 -18.81 17.48 10.71
N THR A 391 -18.12 18.60 10.43
CA THR A 391 -18.64 19.66 9.54
C THR A 391 -20.00 20.19 10.03
N GLY A 392 -20.11 20.52 11.32
CA GLY A 392 -21.36 21.01 11.90
C GLY A 392 -22.51 20.00 11.82
N ASN A 393 -22.22 18.71 12.02
CA ASN A 393 -23.13 17.56 11.87
C ASN A 393 -23.53 17.22 10.42
N LEU A 394 -23.08 17.97 9.40
CA LEU A 394 -23.44 17.71 8.01
C LEU A 394 -22.84 16.43 7.45
N GLN A 395 -21.77 15.90 8.06
CA GLN A 395 -21.10 14.67 7.67
C GLN A 395 -20.86 13.78 8.89
N LEU A 396 -20.78 12.46 8.65
CA LEU A 396 -20.39 11.48 9.67
C LEU A 396 -19.17 10.69 9.21
N LEU A 397 -18.35 10.24 10.17
CA LEU A 397 -17.29 9.27 9.97
C LEU A 397 -17.77 7.91 10.42
N HIS A 398 -17.32 6.87 9.72
CA HIS A 398 -17.62 5.48 10.06
C HIS A 398 -16.45 4.54 9.76
N ASP A 399 -16.55 3.31 10.24
CA ASP A 399 -15.55 2.24 10.10
C ASP A 399 -15.99 1.07 9.19
N ALA A 400 -17.21 1.11 8.64
CA ALA A 400 -17.67 0.10 7.68
C ALA A 400 -16.69 -0.07 6.51
N SER A 401 -16.34 -1.32 6.18
CA SER A 401 -15.41 -1.64 5.09
C SER A 401 -16.10 -1.44 3.74
N THR A 402 -15.67 -0.46 2.96
CA THR A 402 -16.31 -0.07 1.70
C THR A 402 -15.31 -0.03 0.56
N ASP A 403 -15.72 -0.48 -0.62
CA ASP A 403 -14.90 -0.49 -1.82
C ASP A 403 -15.30 0.62 -2.81
N PRO A 404 -14.40 0.99 -3.74
CA PRO A 404 -14.76 1.85 -4.86
C PRO A 404 -16.00 1.32 -5.60
N GLY A 405 -16.95 2.21 -5.90
CA GLY A 405 -18.27 1.88 -6.45
C GLY A 405 -19.40 2.04 -5.43
N ASN A 406 -19.12 1.84 -4.13
CA ASN A 406 -20.11 2.06 -3.07
C ASN A 406 -20.45 3.54 -2.84
N SER A 407 -19.67 4.47 -3.42
CA SER A 407 -19.98 5.91 -3.38
C SER A 407 -21.37 6.18 -3.96
N GLY A 408 -22.16 6.92 -3.20
CA GLY A 408 -23.57 7.23 -3.45
C GLY A 408 -24.54 6.22 -2.85
N GLY A 409 -24.04 5.11 -2.29
CA GLY A 409 -24.83 4.09 -1.61
C GLY A 409 -25.36 4.54 -0.25
N PRO A 410 -26.54 4.04 0.19
CA PRO A 410 -27.12 4.42 1.47
C PRO A 410 -26.44 3.73 2.65
N CYS A 411 -26.23 4.49 3.73
CA CYS A 411 -25.97 3.97 5.07
C CYS A 411 -27.32 3.76 5.78
N ILE A 412 -27.68 2.54 6.14
CA ILE A 412 -29.02 2.16 6.62
C ILE A 412 -28.98 1.68 8.07
N ASP A 413 -29.86 2.21 8.92
CA ASP A 413 -30.02 1.76 10.31
C ASP A 413 -30.77 0.43 10.42
N THR A 414 -30.86 -0.11 11.63
CA THR A 414 -31.57 -1.38 11.92
C THR A 414 -33.09 -1.31 11.67
N ARG A 415 -33.62 -0.14 11.28
CA ARG A 415 -35.03 0.08 10.97
C ARG A 415 -35.27 0.32 9.48
N GLY A 416 -34.25 0.19 8.63
CA GLY A 416 -34.36 0.45 7.20
C GLY A 416 -34.32 1.93 6.81
N ASN A 417 -33.96 2.84 7.73
CA ASN A 417 -33.89 4.26 7.42
C ASN A 417 -32.47 4.66 7.02
N VAL A 418 -32.37 5.55 6.02
CA VAL A 418 -31.10 6.11 5.58
C VAL A 418 -30.60 7.11 6.62
N ILE A 419 -29.41 6.82 7.15
CA ILE A 419 -28.68 7.66 8.10
C ILE A 419 -27.48 8.37 7.47
N GLY A 420 -27.22 8.12 6.19
CA GLY A 420 -26.27 8.89 5.40
C GLY A 420 -26.07 8.37 3.98
N VAL A 421 -25.38 9.16 3.15
CA VAL A 421 -24.92 8.74 1.81
C VAL A 421 -23.42 8.58 1.82
N HIS A 422 -22.92 7.37 1.61
CA HIS A 422 -21.49 7.07 1.62
C HIS A 422 -20.80 7.74 0.42
N PHE A 423 -19.63 8.37 0.60
CA PHE A 423 -18.92 9.02 -0.51
C PHE A 423 -17.40 8.81 -0.52
N ALA A 424 -16.90 8.01 0.43
CA ALA A 424 -15.48 7.85 0.74
C ALA A 424 -14.75 9.16 1.11
N GLY A 425 -13.85 9.11 2.08
CA GLY A 425 -12.95 10.23 2.36
C GLY A 425 -11.81 10.24 1.35
N SER A 426 -11.38 11.43 0.92
CA SER A 426 -10.12 11.65 0.19
C SER A 426 -9.03 10.66 0.63
N ALA A 427 -8.25 10.14 -0.34
CA ALA A 427 -7.17 9.15 -0.19
C ALA A 427 -6.08 9.49 0.87
N VAL A 428 -6.24 10.60 1.60
CA VAL A 428 -5.45 11.05 2.74
C VAL A 428 -5.90 10.43 4.09
N SER A 429 -7.02 9.70 4.15
CA SER A 429 -7.48 9.05 5.40
C SER A 429 -6.74 7.75 5.72
N LYS A 430 -5.52 7.85 6.27
CA LYS A 430 -4.66 6.73 6.72
C LYS A 430 -5.22 5.86 7.87
N ASN A 431 -6.53 5.88 8.16
CA ASN A 431 -7.10 5.33 9.40
C ASN A 431 -8.41 4.53 9.23
N ASN A 432 -8.75 4.06 8.02
CA ASN A 432 -10.07 3.45 7.74
C ASN A 432 -11.24 4.35 8.19
N ARG A 433 -11.11 5.67 7.97
CA ARG A 433 -12.19 6.62 8.26
C ARG A 433 -12.89 6.92 6.95
N ASN A 434 -14.06 6.33 6.80
CA ASN A 434 -14.97 6.57 5.71
C ASN A 434 -15.94 7.69 6.09
N TYR A 435 -16.43 8.41 5.10
CA TYR A 435 -17.35 9.53 5.31
C TYR A 435 -18.69 9.25 4.64
N ALA A 436 -19.75 9.77 5.26
CA ALA A 436 -21.07 9.84 4.65
C ALA A 436 -21.70 11.21 4.91
N VAL A 437 -22.50 11.68 3.96
CA VAL A 437 -23.31 12.89 4.16
C VAL A 437 -24.41 12.52 5.15
N SER A 438 -24.50 13.25 6.26
CA SER A 438 -25.47 12.99 7.33
C SER A 438 -26.92 13.25 6.88
N PRO A 439 -27.93 12.85 7.66
CA PRO A 439 -29.31 13.17 7.33
C PRO A 439 -29.60 14.67 7.35
N GLU A 440 -28.88 15.45 8.15
CA GLU A 440 -29.00 16.91 8.17
C GLU A 440 -28.48 17.51 6.85
N GLY A 441 -27.32 17.05 6.37
CA GLY A 441 -26.78 17.46 5.07
C GLY A 441 -27.66 17.05 3.90
N ILE A 442 -28.21 15.84 3.92
CA ILE A 442 -29.16 15.36 2.90
C ILE A 442 -30.43 16.22 2.90
N ARG A 443 -31.02 16.50 4.08
CA ARG A 443 -32.23 17.32 4.16
C ARG A 443 -32.00 18.73 3.65
N MET A 444 -30.89 19.37 4.02
CA MET A 444 -30.53 20.69 3.50
C MET A 444 -30.46 20.69 1.97
N PHE A 445 -29.79 19.70 1.39
CA PHE A 445 -29.72 19.51 -0.06
C PHE A 445 -31.11 19.35 -0.70
N LEU A 446 -31.96 18.50 -0.13
CA LEU A 446 -33.29 18.20 -0.67
C LEU A 446 -34.28 19.36 -0.57
N THR A 447 -34.07 20.34 0.32
CA THR A 447 -34.93 21.55 0.32
C THR A 447 -34.89 22.33 -1.00
N GLY A 448 -33.81 22.20 -1.77
CA GLY A 448 -33.64 22.83 -3.08
C GLY A 448 -34.08 21.97 -4.26
N VAL A 449 -34.58 20.75 -4.05
CA VAL A 449 -34.95 19.81 -5.12
C VAL A 449 -36.44 19.94 -5.45
N PRO A 450 -36.81 20.44 -6.64
CA PRO A 450 -38.22 20.60 -7.03
C PRO A 450 -38.94 19.26 -7.11
N GLY A 451 -40.13 19.16 -6.51
CA GLY A 451 -40.98 17.97 -6.59
C GLY A 451 -40.65 16.85 -5.61
N PHE A 452 -39.58 16.97 -4.81
CA PHE A 452 -39.30 16.00 -3.75
C PHE A 452 -40.27 16.16 -2.57
N THR A 453 -40.96 15.07 -2.20
CA THR A 453 -41.74 14.97 -0.96
C THR A 453 -41.15 13.86 -0.11
N ALA A 454 -40.86 14.14 1.17
CA ALA A 454 -40.28 13.14 2.06
C ALA A 454 -41.22 11.93 2.19
N THR A 455 -40.70 10.74 1.89
CA THR A 455 -41.41 9.46 2.07
C THR A 455 -41.66 9.20 3.56
N GLU A 456 -42.71 8.47 3.92
CA GLU A 456 -42.92 8.01 5.29
C GLU A 456 -41.95 6.87 5.65
N SER A 457 -41.60 6.73 6.93
CA SER A 457 -40.71 5.68 7.40
C SER A 457 -41.38 4.31 7.26
N ALA A 458 -40.79 3.43 6.45
CA ALA A 458 -41.14 2.01 6.46
C ALA A 458 -40.55 1.39 7.74
N SER A 459 -41.41 0.96 8.67
CA SER A 459 -40.96 0.32 9.91
C SER A 459 -40.56 -1.14 9.67
N VAL A 460 -39.38 -1.36 9.10
CA VAL A 460 -38.79 -2.69 9.04
C VAL A 460 -38.05 -2.93 10.35
N SER A 461 -38.67 -3.63 11.31
CA SER A 461 -37.96 -4.06 12.52
C SER A 461 -37.37 -5.45 12.32
N GLY A 462 -36.04 -5.56 12.23
CA GLY A 462 -35.37 -6.84 12.03
C GLY A 462 -33.87 -6.78 12.26
N ASP A 463 -33.20 -7.90 12.02
CA ASP A 463 -31.73 -7.92 11.92
C ASP A 463 -31.26 -7.28 10.61
N PHE A 464 -29.96 -7.03 10.49
CA PHE A 464 -29.41 -6.44 9.27
C PHE A 464 -29.65 -7.29 8.02
N SER A 465 -29.78 -8.62 8.14
CA SER A 465 -30.12 -9.48 7.00
C SER A 465 -31.49 -9.15 6.42
N SER A 466 -32.48 -8.93 7.29
CA SER A 466 -33.84 -8.58 6.90
C SER A 466 -33.91 -7.17 6.30
N VAL A 467 -33.16 -6.23 6.88
CA VAL A 467 -33.06 -4.85 6.38
C VAL A 467 -32.40 -4.82 5.00
N VAL A 468 -31.28 -5.53 4.81
CA VAL A 468 -30.60 -5.65 3.51
C VAL A 468 -31.57 -6.17 2.46
N ALA A 469 -32.24 -7.31 2.72
CA ALA A 469 -33.19 -7.90 1.78
C ALA A 469 -34.35 -6.95 1.41
N HIS A 470 -34.81 -6.10 2.33
CA HIS A 470 -35.89 -5.14 2.06
C HIS A 470 -35.43 -3.91 1.28
N CYS A 471 -34.19 -3.47 1.50
CA CYS A 471 -33.67 -2.22 0.95
C CYS A 471 -32.93 -2.43 -0.39
N SER A 472 -32.35 -3.61 -0.65
CA SER A 472 -31.52 -3.87 -1.84
C SER A 472 -32.20 -3.54 -3.17
N ASP A 473 -33.49 -3.85 -3.32
CA ASP A 473 -34.24 -3.57 -4.56
C ASP A 473 -34.32 -2.09 -4.91
N SER A 474 -34.12 -1.22 -3.91
CA SER A 474 -34.22 0.24 -4.02
C SER A 474 -32.85 0.91 -4.11
N VAL A 475 -31.78 0.12 -4.11
CA VAL A 475 -30.40 0.53 -4.36
C VAL A 475 -30.06 0.14 -5.78
N TYR A 476 -29.36 1.02 -6.49
CA TYR A 476 -29.01 0.84 -7.87
C TYR A 476 -27.53 1.06 -8.12
N MET A 477 -27.02 0.30 -9.07
CA MET A 477 -25.78 0.56 -9.77
C MET A 477 -26.02 1.67 -10.79
N ILE A 478 -25.13 2.65 -10.81
CA ILE A 478 -25.15 3.75 -11.78
C ILE A 478 -23.97 3.55 -12.73
N GLU A 479 -24.26 3.35 -14.01
CA GLU A 479 -23.30 3.35 -15.10
C GLU A 479 -23.29 4.72 -15.78
N CYS A 480 -22.12 5.34 -15.85
CA CYS A 480 -21.94 6.68 -16.38
C CYS A 480 -21.45 6.64 -17.83
N TYR A 481 -22.08 7.40 -18.73
CA TYR A 481 -21.75 7.42 -20.17
C TYR A 481 -21.51 8.83 -20.71
N SER A 482 -20.55 9.00 -21.62
CA SER A 482 -20.25 10.27 -22.32
C SER A 482 -20.26 10.15 -23.85
N ASN A 483 -20.57 11.26 -24.52
CA ASN A 483 -20.62 11.40 -25.97
C ASN A 483 -19.22 11.54 -26.63
N GLU A 484 -18.19 11.95 -25.89
CA GLU A 484 -16.84 12.16 -26.43
C GLU A 484 -15.94 10.93 -26.24
N ARG A 485 -15.22 10.54 -27.30
CA ARG A 485 -14.17 9.52 -27.22
C ARG A 485 -12.91 10.18 -26.62
N PRO A 486 -12.20 9.60 -25.63
CA PRO A 486 -11.09 10.29 -24.97
C PRO A 486 -10.01 10.68 -25.99
N THR A 487 -9.86 11.99 -26.26
CA THR A 487 -8.88 12.50 -27.23
C THR A 487 -7.53 12.72 -26.55
N ALA A 488 -6.50 12.07 -27.07
CA ALA A 488 -5.13 12.17 -26.58
C ALA A 488 -4.39 13.36 -27.21
N THR A 489 -4.74 14.60 -26.88
CA THR A 489 -3.87 15.79 -27.07
C THR A 489 -4.58 17.05 -26.55
N SER A 490 -4.34 17.41 -25.30
CA SER A 490 -4.09 18.76 -24.79
C SER A 490 -3.98 18.64 -23.27
N SER A 491 -3.24 19.58 -22.68
CA SER A 491 -2.87 19.67 -21.27
C SER A 491 -3.96 19.18 -20.29
N PRO A 492 -3.63 18.33 -19.30
CA PRO A 492 -4.64 17.65 -18.51
C PRO A 492 -5.24 18.60 -17.47
N SER A 493 -6.49 19.00 -17.70
CA SER A 493 -7.42 19.26 -16.61
C SER A 493 -7.94 17.91 -16.12
N GLU A 494 -8.13 17.84 -14.80
CA GLU A 494 -8.58 16.69 -14.04
C GLU A 494 -9.92 16.17 -14.60
N SER A 495 -10.00 14.89 -14.98
CA SER A 495 -11.18 14.00 -14.78
C SER A 495 -11.33 12.77 -15.70
N THR A 496 -10.34 12.36 -16.52
CA THR A 496 -10.54 11.21 -17.45
C THR A 496 -9.55 10.05 -17.33
N THR A 497 -9.02 9.76 -16.15
CA THR A 497 -8.07 8.64 -15.93
C THR A 497 -8.58 7.48 -15.07
N SER A 498 -9.89 7.34 -14.83
CA SER A 498 -10.41 6.27 -13.93
C SER A 498 -10.42 4.85 -14.51
N ASN A 499 -10.62 4.63 -15.82
CA ASN A 499 -10.98 3.31 -16.33
C ASN A 499 -9.85 2.30 -16.61
N ALA A 500 -8.58 2.65 -16.40
CA ALA A 500 -7.46 1.70 -16.44
C ALA A 500 -6.71 1.58 -15.10
N MET A 501 -7.23 2.24 -14.05
CA MET A 501 -6.42 2.74 -12.94
C MET A 501 -6.72 2.10 -11.58
N TYR A 502 -7.75 1.24 -11.49
CA TYR A 502 -8.18 0.58 -10.24
C TYR A 502 -7.79 -0.90 -10.11
N LYS A 503 -7.10 -1.48 -11.09
CA LYS A 503 -6.98 -2.94 -11.22
C LYS A 503 -6.12 -3.63 -10.14
N TYR A 504 -5.33 -2.90 -9.34
CA TYR A 504 -4.41 -3.50 -8.35
C TYR A 504 -4.06 -2.53 -7.20
N ALA A 505 -4.73 -2.66 -6.05
CA ALA A 505 -4.36 -1.94 -4.83
C ALA A 505 -3.01 -2.45 -4.31
N LEU A 506 -2.07 -1.53 -4.08
CA LEU A 506 -0.80 -1.84 -3.40
C LEU A 506 -1.06 -1.81 -1.89
N ILE A 507 -1.09 -2.98 -1.24
CA ILE A 507 -1.13 -3.04 0.21
C ILE A 507 0.33 -2.99 0.69
N PRO A 508 0.75 -1.96 1.45
CA PRO A 508 2.05 -2.00 2.10
C PRO A 508 2.04 -3.13 3.12
N ASP A 509 3.10 -3.92 3.20
CA ASP A 509 3.26 -4.87 4.30
C ASP A 509 3.24 -4.09 5.64
N MET A 510 2.12 -4.22 6.35
CA MET A 510 1.87 -3.51 7.60
C MET A 510 2.54 -4.20 8.78
N THR A 511 3.47 -5.13 8.58
CA THR A 511 4.20 -5.79 9.66
C THR A 511 5.01 -4.78 10.48
N CYS A 512 4.85 -4.79 11.80
CA CYS A 512 5.55 -3.86 12.68
C CYS A 512 7.06 -4.11 12.66
N PHE A 513 7.79 -3.14 12.11
CA PHE A 513 9.25 -3.17 11.93
C PHE A 513 10.07 -3.39 13.21
N VAL A 514 9.60 -2.90 14.36
CA VAL A 514 10.34 -3.02 15.63
C VAL A 514 10.28 -4.43 16.21
N CYS A 515 9.21 -5.17 15.94
CA CYS A 515 9.03 -6.54 16.44
C CYS A 515 8.95 -7.59 15.34
N SER A 516 9.17 -7.21 14.08
CA SER A 516 9.00 -8.09 12.92
C SER A 516 7.69 -8.88 12.95
N GLY A 517 6.57 -8.21 13.28
CA GLY A 517 5.25 -8.87 13.31
C GLY A 517 4.86 -9.52 14.63
N LYS A 518 5.79 -9.71 15.57
CA LYS A 518 5.56 -10.49 16.79
C LYS A 518 4.70 -9.80 17.84
N GLY A 519 4.47 -8.50 17.70
CA GLY A 519 3.83 -7.66 18.72
C GLY A 519 4.69 -7.40 19.97
N ASN A 520 5.79 -8.12 20.14
CA ASN A 520 6.65 -8.11 21.34
C ASN A 520 8.15 -8.03 20.95
N VAL A 521 8.98 -7.44 21.82
CA VAL A 521 10.44 -7.34 21.63
C VAL A 521 11.19 -7.78 22.88
N ASP A 522 12.45 -8.19 22.69
CA ASP A 522 13.32 -8.55 23.81
C ASP A 522 13.51 -7.39 24.79
N CYS A 523 13.43 -7.72 26.08
CA CYS A 523 13.66 -6.76 27.13
C CYS A 523 15.16 -6.48 27.25
N ALA A 524 15.61 -5.37 26.65
CA ALA A 524 17.01 -4.92 26.66
C ALA A 524 17.64 -4.74 28.06
N ARG A 525 16.85 -4.81 29.13
CA ARG A 525 17.32 -4.61 30.51
C ARG A 525 17.60 -5.92 31.25
N CYS A 526 17.31 -7.08 30.66
CA CYS A 526 17.42 -8.37 31.34
C CYS A 526 17.85 -9.49 30.40
N THR A 527 18.27 -10.60 30.99
CA THR A 527 18.47 -11.86 30.28
C THR A 527 17.39 -12.83 30.71
N ASN A 528 16.50 -13.23 29.80
CA ASN A 528 15.37 -14.13 30.05
C ASN A 528 14.52 -13.74 31.26
N GLY A 529 14.27 -12.44 31.43
CA GLY A 529 13.41 -11.93 32.50
C GLY A 529 14.09 -11.68 33.85
N PHE A 530 15.41 -11.83 33.95
CA PHE A 530 16.18 -11.64 35.18
C PHE A 530 17.28 -10.58 35.07
N VAL A 531 17.49 -9.85 36.17
CA VAL A 531 18.56 -8.87 36.34
C VAL A 531 19.44 -9.24 37.53
N SER A 532 20.75 -9.01 37.41
CA SER A 532 21.70 -9.22 38.49
C SER A 532 21.77 -7.99 39.38
N VAL A 533 21.42 -8.14 40.66
CA VAL A 533 21.45 -7.06 41.65
C VAL A 533 22.47 -7.41 42.72
N LYS A 534 23.40 -6.50 43.02
CA LYS A 534 24.31 -6.65 44.16
C LYS A 534 23.61 -6.17 45.43
N LYS A 535 23.45 -7.07 46.41
CA LYS A 535 22.92 -6.73 47.74
C LYS A 535 23.96 -7.06 48.80
N THR A 536 24.12 -6.14 49.73
CA THR A 536 24.96 -6.35 50.90
C THR A 536 24.26 -7.35 51.81
N THR A 537 24.87 -8.52 52.00
CA THR A 537 24.33 -9.58 52.86
C THR A 537 25.33 -9.94 53.94
N GLN A 538 24.82 -10.36 55.09
CA GLN A 538 25.65 -10.83 56.17
C GLN A 538 26.29 -12.16 55.74
N VAL A 539 27.62 -12.16 55.64
CA VAL A 539 28.41 -13.34 55.23
C VAL A 539 29.05 -14.05 56.41
N GLY A 540 28.97 -13.46 57.60
CA GLY A 540 29.44 -14.07 58.83
C GLY A 540 29.30 -13.16 60.02
N VAL A 541 29.97 -13.54 61.10
CA VAL A 541 30.08 -12.76 62.33
C VAL A 541 31.55 -12.79 62.71
N ASN A 542 32.11 -11.65 63.08
CA ASN A 542 33.48 -11.58 63.59
C ASN A 542 33.55 -12.37 64.90
N LYS A 543 34.32 -13.47 64.92
CA LYS A 543 34.41 -14.40 66.05
C LYS A 543 34.99 -13.78 67.33
N LEU A 544 35.66 -12.63 67.23
CA LEU A 544 36.27 -11.94 68.37
C LEU A 544 35.35 -10.87 68.96
N THR A 545 34.59 -10.17 68.13
CA THR A 545 33.79 -8.99 68.54
C THR A 545 32.28 -9.22 68.49
N GLY A 546 31.82 -10.36 67.95
CA GLY A 546 30.39 -10.66 67.78
C GLY A 546 29.67 -9.80 66.72
N THR A 547 30.37 -8.90 66.04
CA THR A 547 29.78 -7.98 65.06
C THR A 547 29.50 -8.68 63.72
N PRO A 548 28.32 -8.49 63.11
CA PRO A 548 27.99 -9.06 61.81
C PRO A 548 28.90 -8.51 60.70
N LEU A 549 29.44 -9.40 59.88
CA LEU A 549 30.26 -9.06 58.72
C LEU A 549 29.39 -9.09 57.46
N PHE A 550 29.44 -8.01 56.69
CA PHE A 550 28.65 -7.86 55.47
C PHE A 550 29.55 -7.83 54.24
N ALA A 551 29.12 -8.50 53.17
CA ALA A 551 29.77 -8.42 51.87
C ALA A 551 28.74 -8.32 50.74
N PRO A 552 29.10 -7.67 49.61
CA PRO A 552 28.22 -7.62 48.45
C PRO A 552 28.13 -9.00 47.81
N LYS A 553 26.91 -9.53 47.73
CA LYS A 553 26.60 -10.77 47.00
C LYS A 553 25.64 -10.46 45.86
N THR A 554 25.85 -11.12 44.72
CA THR A 554 25.01 -10.93 43.53
C THR A 554 23.82 -11.88 43.60
N PHE A 555 22.62 -11.33 43.42
CA PHE A 555 21.36 -12.07 43.37
C PHE A 555 20.70 -11.89 41.99
N LYS A 556 20.01 -12.91 41.52
CA LYS A 556 19.12 -12.79 40.35
C LYS A 556 17.74 -12.37 40.83
N GLU A 557 17.27 -11.21 40.36
CA GLU A 557 15.94 -10.71 40.65
C GLU A 557 15.10 -10.62 39.38
N LYS A 558 13.78 -10.58 39.54
CA LYS A 558 12.85 -10.43 38.42
C LYS A 558 13.08 -9.07 37.78
N CYS A 559 13.15 -9.04 36.46
CA CYS A 559 13.23 -7.79 35.72
C CYS A 559 11.93 -6.98 35.97
N PRO A 560 12.02 -5.76 36.52
CA PRO A 560 10.84 -4.93 36.81
C PRO A 560 10.14 -4.44 35.55
N ARG A 561 10.79 -4.55 34.38
CA ARG A 561 10.27 -4.07 33.10
C ARG A 561 9.44 -5.11 32.34
N CYS A 562 9.81 -6.39 32.37
CA CYS A 562 9.09 -7.47 31.67
C CYS A 562 8.43 -8.49 32.61
N ASN A 563 8.58 -8.33 33.92
CA ASN A 563 7.96 -9.18 34.95
C ASN A 563 8.14 -10.70 34.72
N ARG A 564 9.38 -11.11 34.45
CA ARG A 564 9.84 -12.49 34.09
C ARG A 564 9.59 -12.96 32.66
N GLY A 565 8.83 -12.25 31.84
CA GLY A 565 8.50 -12.70 30.49
C GLY A 565 9.67 -12.67 29.50
N GLY A 566 10.77 -11.97 29.81
CA GLY A 566 11.90 -11.77 28.89
C GLY A 566 11.59 -10.84 27.71
N LEU A 567 10.32 -10.75 27.34
CA LEU A 567 9.76 -9.93 26.27
C LEU A 567 8.93 -8.79 26.86
N ILE A 568 8.85 -7.68 26.13
CA ILE A 568 7.94 -6.57 26.41
C ILE A 568 7.07 -6.30 25.18
N THR A 569 5.85 -5.80 25.40
CA THR A 569 5.00 -5.33 24.31
C THR A 569 5.77 -4.32 23.48
N CYS A 570 5.76 -4.53 22.17
CA CYS A 570 6.47 -3.69 21.24
C CYS A 570 5.93 -2.25 21.33
N PRO A 571 6.77 -1.26 21.65
CA PRO A 571 6.30 0.10 21.87
C PRO A 571 5.86 0.79 20.56
N ALA A 572 6.25 0.28 19.40
CA ALA A 572 5.90 0.85 18.10
C ALA A 572 4.50 0.44 17.61
N CYS A 573 4.13 -0.84 17.74
CA CYS A 573 2.80 -1.33 17.35
C CYS A 573 1.84 -1.52 18.52
N LYS A 574 2.30 -1.28 19.76
CA LYS A 574 1.51 -1.52 20.97
C LYS A 574 0.94 -2.93 21.06
N GLY A 575 1.66 -3.93 20.54
CA GLY A 575 1.27 -5.34 20.63
C GLY A 575 0.53 -5.89 19.41
N SER A 576 0.10 -5.05 18.47
CA SER A 576 -0.68 -5.53 17.31
C SER A 576 0.13 -6.36 16.31
N GLY A 577 1.46 -6.33 16.40
CA GLY A 577 2.33 -6.89 15.37
C GLY A 577 2.27 -6.12 14.05
N ARG A 578 1.44 -5.07 13.94
CA ARG A 578 1.30 -4.24 12.74
C ARG A 578 1.72 -2.80 12.97
N SER A 579 2.45 -2.19 12.03
CA SER A 579 2.78 -0.77 12.06
C SER A 579 1.51 0.07 12.00
N ASN A 580 1.34 1.00 12.94
CA ASN A 580 0.29 2.02 12.89
C ASN A 580 0.63 3.15 11.92
#